data_AF-A0A7K2MYB8-F1
#
_entry.id   AF-A0A7K2MYB8-F1
#
_cell.length_a   1.000
_cell.length_b   1.000
_cell.length_c   1.000
_cell.angle_alpha   90.00
_cell.angle_beta   90.00
_cell.angle_gamma   90.00
#
_symmetry.space_group_name_H-M   'P 1'
#
loop_
_entity.id
_entity.type
_entity.pdbx_description
1 polymer ?
#
loop_
_entity_poly.entity_id
_entity_poly.type
_entity_poly.pdbx_seq_one_letter_code
_entity_poly.pdbx_strand_id
1 'polypeptide(L)'
;LAGWGPPERCATTSVLRVAAKLADPMRGTGGWRPALRDDLEEVAQRAGLRPDGSGRVACPFGYADTASAVRGLLSTGLFDAAAEATDPEQVDKELREALHPHQRPDGTVWMPNVFRYLIARVP
;
A
#
# COMPACT_ATOMS: atom_id res chain seq x y z
N LEU A 1 -16.49 2.37 -2.90
CA LEU A 1 -15.13 2.82 -2.48
C LEU A 1 -14.33 1.61 -2.00
N ALA A 2 -13.00 1.64 -2.12
CA ALA A 2 -12.14 0.57 -1.61
C ALA A 2 -10.85 1.16 -1.06
N GLY A 3 -10.20 0.42 -0.16
CA GLY A 3 -8.94 0.79 0.44
C GLY A 3 -8.28 -0.38 1.16
N TRP A 4 -7.12 -0.12 1.75
CA TRP A 4 -6.39 -1.12 2.51
C TRP A 4 -7.22 -1.61 3.71
N GLY A 5 -7.07 -2.90 4.02
CA GLY A 5 -7.54 -3.46 5.28
C GLY A 5 -6.64 -3.07 6.45
N PRO A 6 -6.87 -3.67 7.64
CA PRO A 6 -6.03 -3.40 8.80
C PRO A 6 -4.56 -3.72 8.50
N PRO A 7 -3.61 -2.84 8.91
CA PRO A 7 -2.19 -2.98 8.57
C PRO A 7 -1.59 -4.32 9.04
N GLU A 8 -2.01 -4.81 10.20
CA GLU A 8 -1.60 -6.09 10.78
C GLU A 8 -2.07 -7.32 9.96
N ARG A 9 -2.99 -7.12 9.01
CA ARG A 9 -3.47 -8.14 8.08
C ARG A 9 -2.95 -7.97 6.65
N CYS A 10 -2.07 -7.01 6.42
CA CYS A 10 -1.51 -6.72 5.11
C CYS A 10 0.01 -6.79 5.18
N ALA A 11 0.60 -7.86 4.64
CA ALA A 11 2.05 -8.04 4.59
C ALA A 11 2.75 -6.86 3.90
N THR A 12 2.15 -6.31 2.85
CA THR A 12 2.71 -5.17 2.10
C THR A 12 2.85 -3.91 2.97
N THR A 13 2.17 -3.81 4.12
CA THR A 13 2.31 -2.69 5.07
C THR A 13 3.77 -2.46 5.50
N SER A 14 4.54 -3.51 5.79
CA SER A 14 5.94 -3.38 6.19
C SER A 14 6.80 -2.81 5.06
N VAL A 15 6.51 -3.20 3.82
CA VAL A 15 7.19 -2.71 2.62
C VAL A 15 6.84 -1.26 2.33
N LEU A 16 5.56 -0.87 2.45
CA LEU A 16 5.12 0.51 2.21
C LEU A 16 5.66 1.50 3.25
N ARG A 17 6.06 1.04 4.45
CA ARG A 17 6.76 1.90 5.42
C ARG A 17 8.09 2.42 4.88
N VAL A 18 8.72 1.77 3.90
CA VAL A 18 9.92 2.28 3.23
C VAL A 18 9.63 3.63 2.57
N ALA A 19 8.47 3.80 1.93
CA ALA A 19 8.08 5.07 1.33
C ALA A 19 8.05 6.20 2.37
N ALA A 20 7.39 5.97 3.51
CA ALA A 20 7.31 6.96 4.58
C ALA A 20 8.67 7.23 5.26
N LYS A 21 9.52 6.20 5.40
CA LYS A 21 10.85 6.31 6.00
C LYS A 21 11.80 7.16 5.15
N LEU A 22 11.73 7.01 3.82
CA LEU A 22 12.63 7.68 2.89
C LEU A 22 12.12 9.04 2.40
N ALA A 23 10.81 9.29 2.47
CA ALA A 23 10.25 10.60 2.16
C ALA A 23 10.70 11.67 3.17
N ASP A 24 10.99 12.88 2.68
CA ASP A 24 11.39 14.01 3.52
C ASP A 24 10.21 14.48 4.41
N PRO A 25 10.33 14.40 5.75
CA PRO A 25 9.29 14.87 6.68
C PRO A 25 9.00 16.37 6.55
N MET A 26 9.97 17.19 6.11
CA MET A 26 9.84 18.64 6.01
C MET A 26 9.06 19.09 4.77
N ARG A 27 8.97 18.26 3.73
CA ARG A 27 8.21 18.53 2.50
C ARG A 27 6.76 17.99 2.57
N GLY A 28 6.30 17.66 3.78
CA GLY A 28 5.10 16.90 4.07
C GLY A 28 3.85 17.26 3.26
N THR A 29 3.34 16.25 2.53
CA THR A 29 1.92 15.97 2.24
C THR A 29 1.73 14.67 1.41
N GLY A 30 2.80 14.06 0.88
CA GLY A 30 2.70 12.92 -0.05
C GLY A 30 3.12 11.53 0.46
N GLY A 31 3.40 11.36 1.76
CA GLY A 31 3.87 10.08 2.31
C GLY A 31 2.76 9.04 2.50
N TRP A 32 3.06 7.76 2.27
CA TRP A 32 2.14 6.68 2.59
C TRP A 32 1.82 6.64 4.10
N ARG A 33 0.53 6.44 4.43
CA ARG A 33 0.08 6.12 5.80
C ARG A 33 -0.79 4.86 5.82
N PRO A 34 -0.85 4.12 6.94
CA PRO A 34 -1.82 3.04 7.12
C PRO A 34 -3.27 3.55 7.02
N ALA A 35 -4.16 2.70 6.51
CA ALA A 35 -5.59 2.94 6.54
C ALA A 35 -6.14 2.83 7.96
N LEU A 36 -7.02 3.75 8.33
CA LEU A 36 -7.77 3.74 9.57
C LEU A 36 -9.12 3.03 9.38
N ARG A 37 -9.71 2.65 10.52
CA ARG A 37 -10.95 1.85 10.55
C ARG A 37 -12.09 2.48 9.78
N ASP A 38 -12.25 3.80 9.84
CA ASP A 38 -13.44 4.50 9.34
C ASP A 38 -13.12 5.39 8.11
N ASP A 39 -11.89 5.30 7.55
CA ASP A 39 -11.44 6.15 6.43
C ASP A 39 -12.38 6.10 5.21
N LEU A 40 -12.92 4.92 4.86
CA LEU A 40 -13.79 4.77 3.69
C LEU A 40 -15.17 5.40 3.92
N GLU A 41 -15.69 5.25 5.14
CA GLU A 41 -16.95 5.82 5.59
C GLU A 41 -16.86 7.36 5.64
N GLU A 42 -15.75 7.90 6.16
CA GLU A 42 -15.49 9.34 6.15
C GLU A 42 -15.39 9.91 4.73
N VAL A 43 -14.71 9.23 3.81
CA VAL A 43 -14.66 9.65 2.39
C VAL A 43 -16.05 9.64 1.77
N ALA A 44 -16.85 8.59 2.02
CA ALA A 44 -18.22 8.51 1.51
C ALA A 44 -19.09 9.66 2.03
N GLN A 45 -19.01 9.95 3.34
CA GLN A 45 -19.74 11.05 3.95
C GLN A 45 -19.33 12.41 3.38
N ARG A 46 -18.02 12.68 3.26
CA ARG A 46 -17.51 13.92 2.65
C ARG A 46 -17.95 14.09 1.19
N ALA A 47 -18.15 12.98 0.47
CA ALA A 47 -18.65 12.97 -0.89
C ALA A 47 -20.20 13.03 -0.98
N GLY A 48 -20.92 13.13 0.14
CA GLY A 48 -22.39 13.14 0.17
C GLY A 48 -23.03 11.79 -0.17
N LEU A 49 -22.28 10.70 -0.11
CA LEU A 49 -22.76 9.35 -0.39
C LEU A 49 -23.32 8.71 0.89
N ARG A 50 -24.34 7.87 0.74
CA ARG A 50 -24.93 7.09 1.84
C ARG A 50 -24.35 5.67 1.89
N PRO A 51 -23.61 5.28 2.93
CA PRO A 51 -23.15 3.89 3.11
C PRO A 51 -24.32 2.89 3.11
N ASP A 52 -24.11 1.76 2.46
CA ASP A 52 -25.14 0.71 2.25
C ASP A 52 -24.61 -0.72 2.49
N GLY A 53 -23.34 -0.85 2.88
CA GLY A 53 -22.73 -2.12 3.22
C GLY A 53 -21.23 -2.08 3.05
N SER A 54 -20.53 -2.98 3.72
CA SER A 54 -19.08 -3.08 3.61
C SER A 54 -18.62 -4.53 3.74
N GLY A 55 -17.39 -4.79 3.35
CA GLY A 55 -16.79 -6.10 3.49
C GLY A 55 -15.28 -6.08 3.32
N ARG A 56 -14.71 -7.28 3.27
CA ARG A 56 -13.27 -7.53 3.11
C ARG A 56 -13.04 -8.57 2.03
N VAL A 57 -11.98 -8.39 1.27
CA VAL A 57 -11.55 -9.34 0.24
C VAL A 57 -10.08 -9.67 0.43
N ALA A 58 -9.73 -10.95 0.30
CA ALA A 58 -8.33 -11.35 0.21
C ALA A 58 -7.77 -10.87 -1.14
N CYS A 59 -6.70 -10.09 -1.10
CA CYS A 59 -6.07 -9.51 -2.29
C CYS A 59 -4.54 -9.66 -2.16
N PRO A 60 -4.03 -10.90 -2.24
CA PRO A 60 -2.60 -11.12 -2.16
C PRO A 60 -1.88 -10.52 -3.38
N PHE A 61 -0.69 -9.98 -3.14
CA PHE A 61 0.20 -9.57 -4.22
C PHE A 61 1.19 -10.70 -4.48
N GLY A 62 1.20 -11.19 -5.73
CA GLY A 62 2.09 -12.24 -6.20
C GLY A 62 2.92 -11.73 -7.37
N TYR A 63 4.23 -11.98 -7.32
CA TYR A 63 5.16 -11.60 -8.38
C TYR A 63 6.08 -12.77 -8.72
N ALA A 64 6.49 -12.85 -9.99
CA ALA A 64 7.38 -13.89 -10.48
C ALA A 64 8.74 -13.88 -9.79
N ASP A 65 9.25 -12.69 -9.45
CA ASP A 65 10.53 -12.48 -8.77
C ASP A 65 10.55 -11.12 -8.05
N THR A 66 11.62 -10.87 -7.28
CA THR A 66 11.85 -9.62 -6.56
C THR A 66 11.91 -8.41 -7.49
N ALA A 67 12.51 -8.54 -8.67
CA ALA A 67 12.60 -7.41 -9.61
C ALA A 67 11.21 -6.98 -10.12
N SER A 68 10.33 -7.95 -10.36
CA SER A 68 8.94 -7.74 -10.75
C SER A 68 8.12 -7.15 -9.60
N ALA A 69 8.37 -7.59 -8.36
CA ALA A 69 7.77 -7.01 -7.18
C ALA A 69 8.15 -5.53 -6.99
N VAL A 70 9.44 -5.18 -7.14
CA VAL A 70 9.91 -3.80 -7.07
C VAL A 70 9.22 -2.94 -8.12
N ARG A 71 9.23 -3.35 -9.41
CA ARG A 71 8.55 -2.60 -10.48
C ARG A 71 7.04 -2.44 -10.19
N GLY A 72 6.39 -3.48 -9.71
CA GLY A 72 4.97 -3.45 -9.35
C GLY A 72 4.68 -2.45 -8.22
N LEU A 73 5.50 -2.46 -7.17
CA LEU A 73 5.36 -1.54 -6.04
C LEU A 73 5.66 -0.08 -6.40
N LEU A 74 6.70 0.16 -7.22
CA LEU A 74 6.99 1.51 -7.71
C LEU A 74 5.84 2.06 -8.59
N SER A 75 5.18 1.19 -9.37
CA SER A 75 4.06 1.61 -10.22
C SER A 75 2.83 2.13 -9.46
N THR A 76 2.75 1.94 -8.14
CA THR A 76 1.64 2.47 -7.34
C THR A 76 1.74 3.96 -7.08
N GLY A 77 2.87 4.61 -7.39
CA GLY A 77 3.15 6.02 -7.08
C GLY A 77 3.34 6.31 -5.59
N LEU A 78 3.27 5.30 -4.73
CA LEU A 78 3.38 5.48 -3.27
C LEU A 78 4.80 5.81 -2.83
N PHE A 79 5.78 5.56 -3.69
CA PHE A 79 7.20 5.80 -3.46
C PHE A 79 7.71 7.07 -4.14
N ASP A 80 6.86 7.82 -4.85
CA ASP A 80 7.28 8.99 -5.63
C ASP A 80 7.92 10.06 -4.72
N ALA A 81 7.29 10.36 -3.58
CA ALA A 81 7.84 11.29 -2.59
C ALA A 81 9.19 10.82 -2.00
N ALA A 82 9.40 9.50 -1.89
CA ALA A 82 10.69 8.96 -1.48
C ALA A 82 11.74 9.13 -2.60
N ALA A 83 11.37 8.82 -3.85
CA ALA A 83 12.24 8.97 -5.02
C ALA A 83 12.58 10.44 -5.33
N GLU A 84 11.74 11.40 -4.93
CA GLU A 84 12.05 12.83 -5.02
C GLU A 84 12.97 13.32 -3.89
N ALA A 85 12.88 12.70 -2.72
CA ALA A 85 13.67 13.05 -1.54
C ALA A 85 15.05 12.38 -1.51
N THR A 86 15.20 11.25 -2.19
CA THR A 86 16.44 10.47 -2.28
C THR A 86 16.74 10.03 -3.73
N ASP A 87 17.74 9.17 -3.93
CA ASP A 87 18.04 8.59 -5.24
C ASP A 87 17.15 7.36 -5.50
N PRO A 88 16.60 7.18 -6.74
CA PRO A 88 15.96 5.92 -7.16
C PRO A 88 16.70 4.64 -6.77
N GLU A 89 18.04 4.61 -6.80
CA GLU A 89 18.82 3.43 -6.40
C GLU A 89 18.65 3.09 -4.91
N GLN A 90 18.54 4.10 -4.05
CA GLN A 90 18.32 3.92 -2.62
C GLN A 90 16.91 3.38 -2.35
N VAL A 91 15.89 3.83 -3.10
CA VAL A 91 14.53 3.30 -3.00
C VAL A 91 14.47 1.84 -3.45
N ASP A 92 15.10 1.50 -4.59
CA ASP A 92 15.18 0.12 -5.10
C ASP A 92 15.83 -0.81 -4.06
N LYS A 93 16.96 -0.40 -3.48
CA LYS A 93 17.66 -1.17 -2.45
C LYS A 93 16.79 -1.47 -1.24
N GLU A 94 16.17 -0.44 -0.65
CA GLU A 94 15.36 -0.61 0.57
C GLU A 94 14.09 -1.43 0.28
N LEU A 95 13.53 -1.31 -0.94
CA LEU A 95 12.44 -2.18 -1.38
C LEU A 95 12.87 -3.64 -1.47
N ARG A 96 14.00 -3.94 -2.10
CA ARG A 96 14.53 -5.31 -2.18
C ARG A 96 14.76 -5.91 -0.80
N GLU A 97 15.32 -5.14 0.11
CA GLU A 97 15.56 -5.59 1.47
C GLU A 97 14.24 -5.86 2.22
N ALA A 98 13.25 -4.96 2.10
CA ALA A 98 11.94 -5.15 2.69
C ALA A 98 11.15 -6.33 2.09
N LEU A 99 11.45 -6.73 0.85
CA LEU A 99 10.82 -7.85 0.17
C LEU A 99 11.40 -9.21 0.54
N HIS A 100 12.62 -9.27 1.12
CA HIS A 100 13.30 -10.51 1.44
C HIS A 100 12.46 -11.49 2.28
N PRO A 101 11.70 -11.06 3.33
CA PRO A 101 10.85 -11.98 4.10
C PRO A 101 9.67 -12.56 3.32
N HIS A 102 9.35 -12.01 2.15
CA HIS A 102 8.22 -12.40 1.31
C HIS A 102 8.63 -13.20 0.07
N GLN A 103 9.95 -13.36 -0.15
CA GLN A 103 10.47 -14.21 -1.19
C GLN A 103 10.40 -15.68 -0.78
N ARG A 104 9.89 -16.52 -1.67
CA ARG A 104 9.79 -17.97 -1.50
C ARG A 104 11.04 -18.66 -2.05
N PRO A 105 11.30 -19.92 -1.68
CA PRO A 105 12.46 -20.68 -2.18
C PRO A 105 12.51 -20.83 -3.70
N ASP A 106 11.37 -20.77 -4.39
CA ASP A 106 11.26 -20.82 -5.85
C ASP A 106 11.55 -19.47 -6.54
N GLY A 107 11.92 -18.44 -5.76
CA GLY A 107 12.22 -17.10 -6.24
C GLY A 107 11.02 -16.17 -6.34
N THR A 108 9.79 -16.69 -6.25
CA THR A 108 8.56 -15.87 -6.32
C THR A 108 8.39 -15.02 -5.06
N VAL A 109 7.69 -13.90 -5.19
CA VAL A 109 7.33 -13.05 -4.05
C VAL A 109 5.85 -13.16 -3.78
N TRP A 110 5.47 -13.37 -2.51
CA TRP A 110 4.08 -13.46 -2.10
C TRP A 110 3.80 -12.66 -0.83
N MET A 111 2.89 -11.69 -0.94
CA MET A 111 2.45 -10.84 0.17
C MET A 111 0.94 -10.99 0.35
N PRO A 112 0.47 -11.71 1.39
CA PRO A 112 -0.96 -11.76 1.69
C PRO A 112 -1.45 -10.39 2.15
N ASN A 113 -2.49 -9.86 1.50
CA ASN A 113 -3.16 -8.64 1.92
C ASN A 113 -4.69 -8.82 1.96
N VAL A 114 -5.34 -7.92 2.69
CA VAL A 114 -6.79 -7.80 2.73
C VAL A 114 -7.14 -6.37 2.37
N PHE A 115 -8.12 -6.22 1.48
CA PHE A 115 -8.69 -4.91 1.15
C PHE A 115 -10.09 -4.80 1.75
N ARG A 116 -10.46 -3.59 2.17
CA ARG A 116 -11.84 -3.26 2.53
C ARG A 116 -12.54 -2.62 1.34
N TYR A 117 -13.83 -2.91 1.20
CA TYR A 117 -14.72 -2.19 0.31
C TYR A 117 -15.92 -1.64 1.09
N LEU A 118 -16.43 -0.52 0.60
CA LEU A 118 -17.65 0.14 1.06
C LEU A 118 -18.56 0.35 -0.15
N ILE A 119 -19.76 -0.22 -0.08
CA ILE A 119 -20.86 0.05 -0.99
C ILE A 119 -21.59 1.28 -0.46
N ALA A 120 -21.82 2.25 -1.34
CA ALA A 120 -22.56 3.47 -1.00
C ALA A 120 -23.48 3.84 -2.16
N ARG A 121 -24.59 4.49 -1.84
CA ARG A 121 -25.59 4.97 -2.81
C ARG A 121 -25.51 6.49 -2.92
N VAL A 122 -25.84 6.98 -4.10
CA VAL A 122 -26.20 8.39 -4.28
C VAL A 122 -27.56 8.58 -3.59
N PRO A 123 -27.74 9.65 -2.79
CA PRO A 123 -28.99 9.94 -2.10
C PRO A 123 -30.21 10.01 -3.03
#